data_AF-A0A9P5TRS9-F1
#
_entry.id   AF-A0A9P5TRS9-F1
#
_cell.length_a   1.000
_cell.length_b   1.000
_cell.length_c   1.000
_cell.angle_alpha   90.00
_cell.angle_beta   90.00
_cell.angle_gamma   90.00
#
_symmetry.space_group_name_H-M   'P 1'
#
loop_
_entity.id
_entity.type
_entity.pdbx_description
1 polymer ?
#
loop_
_entity_poly.entity_id
_entity_poly.type
_entity_poly.pdbx_seq_one_letter_code
_entity_poly.pdbx_strand_id
1 'polypeptide(L)'
;MDKLRNLAEARRATIANASKRATEAEETVKKHQSALSQKEDMVKDLQKRIELTRQCNLIMKDLTRTLSKLDEAKGKLLIVTEKAERLDSKLQSIHEATDLCESKYQVSRKNYNDLVLELENLGIS
;
A
#
# COMPACT_ATOMS: atom_id res chain seq x y z
N MET A 1 -73.41 -31.44 49.12
CA MET A 1 -72.41 -32.11 48.26
C MET A 1 -72.13 -31.31 46.99
N ASP A 2 -73.14 -30.72 46.33
CA ASP A 2 -72.96 -30.03 45.04
C ASP A 2 -72.06 -28.77 45.07
N LYS A 3 -72.13 -27.96 46.14
CA LYS A 3 -71.26 -26.77 46.27
C LYS A 3 -69.76 -27.12 46.34
N LEU A 4 -69.40 -28.22 47.00
CA LEU A 4 -68.02 -28.70 47.09
C LEU A 4 -67.54 -29.26 45.74
N ARG A 5 -68.42 -29.94 45.01
CA ARG A 5 -68.16 -30.45 43.66
C ARG A 5 -67.91 -29.31 42.67
N ASN A 6 -68.78 -28.29 42.65
CA ASN A 6 -68.63 -27.12 41.77
C ASN A 6 -67.35 -26.33 42.08
N LEU A 7 -66.97 -26.20 43.36
CA LEU A 7 -65.71 -25.56 43.75
C LEU A 7 -64.48 -26.36 43.27
N ALA A 8 -64.52 -27.69 43.37
CA ALA A 8 -63.44 -28.55 42.90
C ALA A 8 -63.30 -28.50 41.36
N GLU A 9 -64.41 -28.46 40.63
CA GLU A 9 -64.42 -28.31 39.17
C GLU A 9 -63.87 -26.94 38.73
N ALA A 10 -64.25 -25.85 39.40
CA ALA A 10 -63.70 -24.51 39.14
C ALA A 10 -62.18 -24.42 39.41
N ARG A 11 -61.71 -25.06 40.49
CA ARG A 11 -60.27 -25.16 40.79
C ARG A 11 -59.52 -25.96 39.73
N ARG A 12 -60.07 -27.10 39.27
CA ARG A 12 -59.47 -27.88 38.18
C ARG A 12 -59.37 -27.08 36.88
N ALA A 13 -60.41 -26.34 36.52
CA ALA A 13 -60.38 -25.48 35.33
C ALA A 13 -59.34 -24.35 35.45
N THR A 14 -59.20 -23.77 36.65
CA THR A 14 -58.19 -22.74 36.91
C THR A 14 -56.77 -23.29 36.82
N ILE A 15 -56.53 -24.48 37.37
CA ILE A 15 -55.23 -25.16 37.26
C ILE A 15 -54.92 -25.48 35.80
N ALA A 16 -55.86 -26.03 35.05
CA ALA A 16 -55.67 -26.34 33.62
C ALA A 16 -55.32 -25.09 32.80
N ASN A 17 -56.02 -23.97 33.04
CA ASN A 17 -55.73 -22.70 32.37
C ASN A 17 -54.40 -22.08 32.81
N ALA A 18 -54.00 -22.24 34.07
CA ALA A 18 -52.70 -21.79 34.55
C ALA A 18 -51.57 -22.62 33.91
N SER A 19 -51.71 -23.95 33.85
CA SER A 19 -50.76 -24.84 33.19
C SER A 19 -50.63 -24.53 31.71
N LYS A 20 -51.73 -24.29 31.00
CA LYS A 20 -51.71 -23.91 29.58
C LYS A 20 -50.95 -22.59 29.35
N ARG A 21 -51.22 -21.58 30.18
CA ARG A 21 -50.49 -20.29 30.10
C ARG A 21 -49.00 -20.45 30.43
N ALA A 22 -48.66 -21.31 31.38
CA ALA A 22 -47.27 -21.60 31.71
C ALA A 22 -46.54 -22.25 30.52
N THR A 23 -47.16 -23.23 29.85
CA THR A 23 -46.57 -23.87 28.66
C THR A 23 -46.42 -22.90 27.49
N GLU A 24 -47.42 -22.05 27.24
CA GLU A 24 -47.34 -21.03 26.18
C GLU A 24 -46.25 -19.98 26.48
N ALA A 25 -46.09 -19.61 27.76
CA ALA A 25 -45.01 -18.73 28.21
C ALA A 25 -43.62 -19.38 28.04
N GLU A 26 -43.47 -20.66 28.35
CA GLU A 26 -42.21 -21.38 28.15
C GLU A 26 -41.83 -21.48 26.66
N GLU A 27 -42.80 -21.75 25.79
CA GLU A 27 -42.58 -21.80 24.34
C GLU A 27 -42.18 -20.43 23.77
N THR A 28 -42.85 -19.36 24.20
CA THR A 28 -42.51 -18.00 23.78
C THR A 28 -41.13 -17.57 24.29
N VAL A 29 -40.76 -17.92 25.52
CA VAL A 29 -39.40 -17.69 26.06
C VAL A 29 -38.36 -18.41 25.23
N LYS A 30 -38.56 -19.70 24.91
CA LYS A 30 -37.64 -20.47 24.05
C LYS A 30 -37.47 -19.82 22.68
N LYS A 31 -38.58 -19.36 22.07
CA LYS A 31 -38.54 -18.66 20.77
C LYS A 31 -37.73 -17.36 20.85
N HIS A 32 -37.94 -16.56 21.90
CA HIS A 32 -37.20 -15.31 22.09
C HIS A 32 -35.72 -15.56 22.38
N GLN A 33 -35.38 -16.60 23.16
CA GLN A 33 -34.00 -16.94 23.45
C GLN A 33 -33.24 -17.36 22.19
N SER A 34 -33.86 -18.18 21.32
CA SER A 34 -33.29 -18.54 20.02
C SER A 34 -33.11 -17.32 19.11
N ALA A 35 -34.12 -16.43 19.05
CA ALA A 35 -34.03 -15.21 18.27
C ALA A 35 -32.94 -14.26 18.77
N LEU A 36 -32.76 -14.15 20.10
CA LEU A 36 -31.71 -13.35 20.72
C LEU A 36 -30.32 -13.88 20.33
N SER A 37 -30.08 -15.18 20.47
CA SER A 37 -28.82 -15.81 20.08
C SER A 37 -28.48 -15.55 18.61
N GLN A 38 -29.46 -15.67 17.70
CA GLN A 38 -29.25 -15.37 16.28
C GLN A 38 -28.87 -13.90 16.06
N LYS A 39 -29.50 -12.97 16.78
CA LYS A 39 -29.18 -11.55 16.67
C LYS A 39 -27.81 -11.21 17.23
N GLU A 40 -27.40 -11.84 18.32
CA GLU A 40 -26.06 -11.67 18.88
C GLU A 40 -24.98 -12.11 17.89
N ASP A 41 -25.17 -13.23 17.19
CA ASP A 41 -24.23 -13.69 16.18
C ASP A 41 -24.21 -12.78 14.95
N MET A 42 -25.37 -12.29 14.50
CA MET A 42 -25.44 -11.26 13.44
C MET A 42 -24.68 -9.99 13.83
N VAL A 43 -24.76 -9.56 15.09
CA VAL A 43 -24.03 -8.36 15.57
C VAL A 43 -22.52 -8.60 15.52
N LYS A 44 -22.03 -9.77 15.95
CA LYS A 44 -20.60 -10.11 15.86
C LYS A 44 -20.11 -10.10 14.41
N ASP A 45 -20.89 -10.66 13.49
CA ASP A 45 -20.55 -10.67 12.07
C ASP A 45 -20.50 -9.26 11.47
N LEU A 46 -21.47 -8.41 11.82
CA LEU A 46 -21.48 -7.01 11.40
C LEU A 46 -20.29 -6.22 11.96
N GLN A 47 -19.94 -6.42 13.24
CA GLN A 47 -18.75 -5.82 13.84
C GLN A 47 -17.48 -6.22 13.10
N LYS A 48 -17.33 -7.52 12.78
CA LYS A 48 -16.19 -8.01 12.00
C LYS A 48 -16.14 -7.37 10.61
N ARG A 49 -17.28 -7.22 9.93
CA ARG A 49 -17.35 -6.56 8.62
C ARG A 49 -16.93 -5.10 8.69
N ILE A 50 -17.41 -4.36 9.70
CA ILE A 50 -17.04 -2.94 9.91
C ILE A 50 -15.53 -2.80 10.10
N GLU A 51 -14.93 -3.67 10.91
CA GLU A 51 -13.49 -3.64 11.15
C GLU A 51 -12.70 -3.94 9.87
N LEU A 52 -13.11 -4.95 9.10
CA LEU A 52 -12.50 -5.24 7.79
C LEU A 52 -12.62 -4.06 6.83
N THR A 53 -13.79 -3.40 6.76
CA THR A 53 -13.97 -2.20 5.95
C THR A 53 -13.03 -1.07 6.39
N ARG A 54 -12.85 -0.87 7.70
CA ARG A 54 -11.91 0.12 8.24
C ARG A 54 -10.47 -0.18 7.81
N GLN A 55 -10.06 -1.44 7.89
CA GLN A 55 -8.73 -1.88 7.47
C GLN A 55 -8.52 -1.70 5.95
N CYS A 56 -9.50 -2.10 5.13
CA CYS A 56 -9.45 -1.88 3.69
C CYS A 56 -9.30 -0.38 3.35
N ASN A 57 -10.01 0.50 4.04
CA ASN A 57 -9.92 1.94 3.82
C ASN A 57 -8.53 2.51 4.20
N LEU A 58 -7.89 1.97 5.24
CA LEU A 58 -6.52 2.36 5.61
C LEU A 58 -5.52 1.91 4.55
N ILE A 59 -5.59 0.64 4.14
CA ILE A 59 -4.72 0.07 3.10
C ILE A 59 -4.87 0.83 1.78
N MET A 60 -6.10 1.23 1.42
CA MET A 60 -6.34 1.98 0.20
C MET A 60 -5.67 3.37 0.23
N LYS A 61 -5.72 4.07 1.37
CA LYS A 61 -5.01 5.35 1.55
C LYS A 61 -3.50 5.19 1.45
N ASP A 62 -2.95 4.14 2.09
CA ASP A 62 -1.52 3.85 2.04
C ASP A 62 -1.06 3.46 0.63
N LEU A 63 -1.88 2.73 -0.11
CA LEU A 63 -1.64 2.40 -1.52
C LEU A 63 -1.57 3.67 -2.38
N THR A 64 -2.56 4.56 -2.27
CA THR A 64 -2.56 5.83 -3.00
C THR A 64 -1.32 6.68 -2.68
N ARG A 65 -0.95 6.76 -1.41
CA ARG A 65 0.27 7.48 -0.98
C ARG A 65 1.54 6.86 -1.57
N THR A 66 1.61 5.52 -1.61
CA THR A 66 2.77 4.80 -2.14
C THR A 66 2.88 4.98 -3.65
N LEU A 67 1.76 4.95 -4.38
CA LEU A 67 1.73 5.22 -5.82
C LEU A 67 2.20 6.64 -6.15
N SER A 68 1.73 7.64 -5.41
CA SER A 68 2.17 9.03 -5.60
C SER A 68 3.69 9.18 -5.38
N LYS A 69 4.25 8.56 -4.33
CA LYS A 69 5.71 8.57 -4.09
C LYS A 69 6.48 7.84 -5.18
N LEU A 70 5.93 6.75 -5.71
CA LEU A 70 6.55 6.01 -6.81
C LEU A 70 6.63 6.86 -8.08
N ASP A 71 5.57 7.61 -8.40
CA ASP A 71 5.54 8.50 -9.56
C ASP A 71 6.52 9.68 -9.40
N GLU A 72 6.62 10.27 -8.20
CA GLU A 72 7.65 11.27 -7.89
C GLU A 72 9.07 10.71 -8.07
N ALA A 73 9.31 9.48 -7.60
CA ALA A 73 10.61 8.83 -7.73
C ALA A 73 10.97 8.54 -9.19
N LYS A 74 10.00 8.10 -10.00
CA LYS A 74 10.18 7.92 -11.46
C LYS A 74 10.52 9.24 -12.15
N GLY A 75 9.84 10.33 -11.79
CA GLY A 75 10.14 11.66 -12.34
C GLY A 75 11.56 12.12 -12.01
N LYS A 76 12.00 11.94 -10.74
CA LYS A 76 13.38 12.25 -10.33
C LYS A 76 14.41 11.38 -11.07
N LEU A 77 14.12 10.09 -11.25
CA LEU A 77 15.00 9.18 -11.97
C LEU A 77 15.20 9.62 -13.41
N LEU A 78 14.13 9.99 -14.12
CA LEU A 78 14.20 10.49 -15.49
C LEU A 78 15.13 11.70 -15.60
N ILE A 79 14.95 12.70 -14.73
CA ILE A 79 15.79 13.91 -14.72
C ILE A 79 17.26 13.57 -14.48
N VAL A 80 17.54 12.63 -13.57
CA VAL A 80 18.91 12.19 -13.27
C VAL A 80 19.52 11.47 -14.48
N THR A 81 18.76 10.60 -15.15
CA THR A 81 19.20 9.91 -16.37
C THR A 81 19.53 10.90 -17.48
N GLU A 82 18.63 11.85 -17.79
CA GLU A 82 18.89 12.89 -18.80
C GLU A 82 20.09 13.77 -18.45
N LYS A 83 20.36 13.99 -17.16
CA LYS A 83 21.54 14.74 -16.71
C LYS A 83 22.82 13.90 -16.89
N ALA A 84 22.77 12.61 -16.61
CA ALA A 84 23.89 11.70 -16.81
C ALA A 84 24.27 11.62 -18.29
N GLU A 85 23.30 11.40 -19.18
CA GLU A 85 23.52 11.34 -20.64
C GLU A 85 24.15 12.64 -21.18
N ARG A 86 23.70 13.80 -20.69
CA ARG A 86 24.29 15.10 -21.05
C ARG A 86 25.72 15.25 -20.55
N LEU A 87 26.04 14.73 -19.37
CA LEU A 87 27.40 14.77 -18.83
C LEU A 87 28.32 13.83 -19.59
N ASP A 88 27.85 12.62 -19.93
CA ASP A 88 28.60 11.66 -20.74
C ASP A 88 28.93 12.24 -22.12
N SER A 89 27.95 12.88 -22.77
CA SER A 89 28.15 13.57 -24.05
C SER A 89 29.22 14.67 -23.96
N LYS A 90 29.24 15.43 -22.86
CA LYS A 90 30.25 16.48 -22.62
C LYS A 90 31.62 15.89 -22.36
N LEU A 91 31.70 14.80 -21.59
CA LEU A 91 32.96 14.10 -21.31
C LEU A 91 33.57 13.58 -22.61
N GLN A 92 32.77 12.98 -23.49
CA GLN A 92 33.22 12.51 -24.78
C GLN A 92 33.78 13.65 -25.65
N SER A 93 33.08 14.79 -25.72
CA SER A 93 33.57 15.96 -26.45
C SER A 93 34.88 16.52 -25.90
N ILE A 94 35.04 16.56 -24.57
CA ILE A 94 36.30 16.99 -23.93
C ILE A 94 37.42 16.01 -24.23
N HIS A 95 37.12 14.71 -24.21
CA HIS A 95 38.11 13.67 -24.52
C HIS A 95 38.64 13.81 -25.96
N GLU A 96 37.75 13.96 -26.93
CA GLU A 96 38.11 14.20 -28.34
C GLU A 96 38.94 15.48 -28.52
N ALA A 97 38.57 16.57 -27.82
CA ALA A 97 39.32 17.81 -27.86
C ALA A 97 40.72 17.67 -27.22
N THR A 98 40.84 16.86 -26.16
CA THR A 98 42.10 16.57 -25.48
C THR A 98 43.02 15.78 -26.39
N ASP A 99 42.51 14.73 -27.03
CA ASP A 99 43.27 13.91 -27.98
C ASP A 99 43.77 14.73 -29.17
N LEU A 100 42.92 15.62 -29.69
CA LEU A 100 43.30 16.54 -30.76
C LEU A 100 44.40 17.51 -30.32
N CYS A 101 44.30 18.04 -29.10
CA CYS A 101 45.30 18.95 -28.53
C CYS A 101 46.65 18.25 -28.35
N GLU A 102 46.63 17.04 -27.77
CA GLU A 102 47.82 16.21 -27.56
C GLU A 102 48.51 15.89 -28.89
N SER A 103 47.73 15.48 -29.91
CA SER A 103 48.26 15.22 -31.25
C SER A 103 48.95 16.46 -31.86
N LYS A 104 48.32 17.64 -31.76
CA LYS A 104 48.92 18.91 -32.23
C LYS A 104 50.19 19.25 -31.46
N TYR A 105 50.21 19.04 -30.14
CA TYR A 105 51.38 19.27 -29.31
C TYR A 105 52.56 18.38 -29.73
N GLN A 106 52.32 17.09 -29.94
CA GLN A 106 53.38 16.16 -30.37
C GLN A 106 53.96 16.53 -31.73
N VAL A 107 53.11 16.95 -32.69
CA VAL A 107 53.58 17.45 -34.00
C VAL A 107 54.42 18.71 -33.83
N SER A 108 53.93 19.69 -33.06
CA SER A 108 54.67 20.94 -32.82
C SER A 108 56.02 20.68 -32.14
N ARG A 109 56.06 19.77 -31.16
CA ARG A 109 57.28 19.37 -30.47
C ARG A 109 58.29 18.74 -31.43
N LYS A 110 57.84 17.86 -32.31
CA LYS A 110 58.70 17.25 -33.33
C LYS A 110 59.27 18.33 -34.27
N ASN A 111 58.42 19.19 -34.83
CA ASN A 111 58.85 20.25 -35.73
C ASN A 111 59.85 21.20 -35.07
N TYR A 112 59.66 21.53 -33.78
CA TYR A 112 60.60 22.33 -33.02
C TYR A 112 61.95 21.63 -32.88
N ASN A 113 61.97 20.34 -32.51
CA ASN A 113 63.21 19.57 -32.40
C ASN A 113 63.94 19.47 -33.74
N ASP A 114 63.21 19.24 -34.84
CA ASP A 114 63.76 19.17 -36.19
C ASP A 114 64.41 20.52 -36.57
N LEU A 115 63.75 21.64 -36.28
CA LEU A 115 64.29 22.99 -36.51
C LEU A 115 65.54 23.28 -35.66
N VAL A 116 65.55 22.88 -34.38
CA VAL A 116 66.73 23.04 -33.51
C VAL A 116 67.92 22.30 -34.09
N LEU A 117 67.74 21.05 -34.53
CA LEU A 117 68.81 20.27 -35.18
C LEU A 117 69.29 20.92 -36.48
N GLU A 118 68.40 21.49 -37.30
CA GLU A 118 68.78 22.22 -38.50
C GLU A 118 69.63 23.46 -38.18
N LEU A 119 69.26 24.24 -37.16
CA LEU A 119 70.02 25.41 -36.73
C LEU A 119 71.40 25.04 -36.19
N GLU A 120 71.48 23.98 -35.37
CA GLU A 120 72.75 23.44 -34.87
C GLU A 120 73.67 23.00 -36.03
N ASN A 121 73.13 22.33 -37.05
CA ASN A 121 73.88 21.91 -38.24
C ASN A 121 74.39 23.10 -39.08
N LEU A 122 73.70 24.24 -39.04
CA LEU A 122 74.13 25.49 -39.67
C LEU A 122 75.17 26.28 -38.84
N GLY A 123 75.56 25.77 -37.66
CA GLY A 123 76.48 26.43 -36.75
C GLY A 123 75.87 27.64 -36.03
N ILE A 124 74.54 27.73 -36.01
CA ILE A 124 73.78 28.77 -35.31
C ILE A 124 73.36 28.16 -33.96
N SER A 125 74.18 28.40 -32.93
CA SER A 125 73.90 28.02 -31.54
C SER A 125 73.67 29.22 -30.63
#